data_AF-A0A8J8FK27-F1
#
_entry.id   AF-A0A8J8FK27-F1
#
_cell.length_a   1.000
_cell.length_b   1.000
_cell.length_c   1.000
_cell.angle_alpha   90.00
_cell.angle_beta   90.00
_cell.angle_gamma   90.00
#
_symmetry.space_group_name_H-M   'P 1'
#
loop_
_entity.id
_entity.type
_entity.pdbx_description
1 polymer ?
#
loop_
_entity_poly.entity_id
_entity_poly.type
_entity_poly.pdbx_seq_one_letter_code
_entity_poly.pdbx_strand_id
1 'polypeptide(L)'
;MEEQTNMHLDQIKQQIELLARQAQEIRKRKELSLMVYQSKLSFQPVIGQTYHLYEKHDNSYLLSLISPAEWGSNSPFKNFIASVKLLADHTWTEIA
;
A
#
# COMPACT_ATOMS: atom_id res chain seq x y z
N MET A 1 22.29 -37.36 13.33
CA MET A 1 22.51 -36.12 14.11
C MET A 1 22.74 -34.94 13.18
N GLU A 2 23.72 -34.97 12.26
CA GLU A 2 23.92 -33.88 11.28
C GLU A 2 22.68 -33.59 10.41
N GLU A 3 21.96 -34.62 9.97
CA GLU A 3 20.75 -34.46 9.16
C GLU A 3 19.63 -33.72 9.91
N GLN A 4 19.41 -34.03 11.19
CA GLN A 4 18.45 -33.32 12.05
C GLN A 4 18.85 -31.87 12.30
N THR A 5 20.14 -31.61 12.53
CA THR A 5 20.65 -30.25 12.71
C THR A 5 20.46 -29.42 11.44
N ASN A 6 20.73 -29.99 10.25
CA ASN A 6 20.50 -29.33 8.97
C ASN A 6 19.02 -29.03 8.72
N MET A 7 18.12 -29.95 9.07
CA MET A 7 16.67 -29.71 8.99
C MET A 7 16.24 -28.54 9.89
N HIS A 8 16.72 -28.49 11.13
CA HIS A 8 16.38 -27.40 12.05
C HIS A 8 16.95 -26.06 11.59
N LEU A 9 18.15 -26.05 11.02
CA LEU A 9 18.75 -24.85 10.44
C LEU A 9 17.96 -24.34 9.23
N ASP A 10 17.46 -25.24 8.38
CA ASP A 10 16.59 -24.87 7.25
C ASP A 10 15.27 -24.28 7.73
N GLN A 11 14.65 -24.87 8.76
CA GLN A 11 13.43 -24.32 9.38
C GLN A 11 13.64 -22.91 9.95
N ILE A 12 14.76 -22.68 10.66
CA ILE A 12 15.10 -21.36 11.19
C ILE A 12 15.29 -20.36 10.04
N LYS A 13 15.98 -20.77 8.97
CA LYS A 13 16.17 -19.93 7.78
C LYS A 13 14.82 -19.54 7.17
N GLN A 14 13.91 -20.50 6.97
CA GLN A 14 12.56 -20.22 6.45
C GLN A 14 11.78 -19.24 7.33
N GLN A 15 11.89 -19.37 8.66
CA GLN A 15 11.27 -18.44 9.60
C GLN A 15 11.84 -17.02 9.49
N ILE A 16 13.17 -16.90 9.37
CA ILE A 16 13.83 -15.60 9.16
C ILE A 16 13.37 -14.97 7.85
N GLU A 17 13.31 -15.74 6.76
CA GLU A 17 12.83 -15.25 5.48
C GLU A 17 11.36 -14.79 5.55
N LEU A 18 10.51 -15.52 6.28
CA LEU A 18 9.13 -15.12 6.52
C LEU A 18 9.05 -13.80 7.29
N LEU A 19 9.78 -13.67 8.40
CA LEU A 19 9.82 -12.44 9.21
C LEU A 19 10.34 -11.25 8.40
N ALA A 20 11.35 -11.46 7.55
CA ALA A 20 11.88 -10.43 6.68
C ALA A 20 10.83 -9.92 5.68
N ARG A 21 10.06 -10.82 5.05
CA ARG A 21 8.95 -10.45 4.15
C ARG A 21 7.86 -9.68 4.89
N GLN A 22 7.45 -10.14 6.08
CA GLN A 22 6.46 -9.46 6.90
C GLN A 22 6.92 -8.04 7.28
N ALA A 23 8.18 -7.87 7.65
CA ALA A 23 8.74 -6.55 7.94
C ALA A 23 8.74 -5.62 6.71
N GLN A 24 9.03 -6.14 5.50
CA GLN A 24 8.95 -5.37 4.27
C GLN A 24 7.51 -4.91 3.96
N GLU A 25 6.51 -5.77 4.15
CA GLU A 25 5.11 -5.39 3.94
C GLU A 25 4.65 -4.31 4.92
N ILE A 26 5.04 -4.42 6.20
CA ILE A 26 4.77 -3.39 7.21
C ILE A 26 5.39 -2.06 6.81
N ARG A 27 6.63 -2.06 6.30
CA ARG A 27 7.30 -0.84 5.81
C ARG A 27 6.54 -0.23 4.64
N LYS A 28 6.18 -1.03 3.63
CA LYS A 28 5.41 -0.57 2.46
C LYS A 28 4.07 0.06 2.90
N ARG A 29 3.37 -0.59 3.83
CA ARG A 29 2.11 -0.09 4.40
C ARG A 29 2.27 1.25 5.13
N LYS A 30 3.37 1.40 5.89
CA LYS A 30 3.71 2.66 6.57
C LYS A 30 4.01 3.77 5.58
N GLU A 31 4.84 3.51 4.56
CA GLU A 31 5.20 4.49 3.52
C GLU A 31 3.98 4.95 2.74
N LEU A 32 3.11 4.01 2.33
CA LEU A 32 1.85 4.33 1.67
C LEU A 32 0.93 5.17 2.57
N SER A 33 0.79 4.79 3.84
CA SER A 33 -0.05 5.55 4.78
C SER A 33 0.46 6.97 5.01
N LEU A 34 1.78 7.17 5.06
CA LEU A 34 2.39 8.50 5.16
C LEU A 34 2.12 9.33 3.90
N MET A 35 2.27 8.74 2.71
CA MET A 35 1.99 9.40 1.44
C MET A 35 0.52 9.84 1.34
N VAL A 36 -0.41 8.98 1.75
CA VAL A 36 -1.85 9.31 1.80
C VAL A 36 -2.11 10.43 2.83
N TYR A 37 -1.49 10.38 4.00
CA TYR A 37 -1.67 11.42 5.02
C TYR A 37 -1.10 12.78 4.59
N GLN A 38 -0.01 12.76 3.82
CA GLN A 38 0.60 13.97 3.23
C GLN A 38 -0.19 14.49 2.01
N SER A 39 -1.06 13.67 1.43
CA SER A 39 -1.91 14.06 0.31
C SER A 39 -3.04 14.99 0.77
N LYS A 40 -3.51 15.87 -0.14
CA LYS A 40 -4.70 16.68 0.15
C LYS A 40 -5.94 15.78 0.11
N LEU A 41 -6.46 15.45 1.30
CA LEU A 41 -7.74 14.77 1.46
C LEU A 41 -8.88 15.79 1.32
N SER A 42 -9.67 15.68 0.25
CA SER A 42 -10.87 16.50 0.04
C SER A 42 -12.12 15.93 0.73
N PHE A 43 -11.99 14.79 1.40
CA PHE A 43 -13.07 14.08 2.09
C PHE A 43 -12.52 13.29 3.29
N GLN A 44 -13.42 12.89 4.20
CA GLN A 44 -13.08 11.98 5.28
C GLN A 44 -13.13 10.53 4.79
N PRO A 45 -12.00 9.80 4.79
CA PRO A 45 -11.96 8.43 4.29
C PRO A 45 -12.68 7.49 5.25
N VAL A 46 -13.37 6.49 4.68
CA VAL A 46 -14.21 5.53 5.40
C VAL A 46 -13.54 4.15 5.38
N ILE A 47 -13.50 3.49 6.53
CA ILE A 47 -12.94 2.15 6.68
C ILE A 47 -13.65 1.19 5.72
N GLY A 48 -12.86 0.37 5.03
CA GLY A 48 -13.35 -0.63 4.09
C GLY A 48 -13.67 -0.09 2.69
N GLN A 49 -13.59 1.22 2.46
CA GLN A 49 -13.75 1.80 1.12
C GLN A 49 -12.42 1.84 0.35
N THR A 50 -12.56 1.71 -0.97
CA THR A 50 -11.48 1.82 -1.94
C THR A 50 -11.39 3.25 -2.47
N TYR A 51 -10.17 3.72 -2.64
CA TYR A 51 -9.83 5.02 -3.15
C TYR A 51 -8.68 4.90 -4.14
N HIS A 52 -8.46 5.94 -4.93
CA HIS A 52 -7.46 5.96 -5.99
C HIS A 52 -6.52 7.14 -5.77
N LEU A 53 -5.23 6.84 -5.63
CA LEU A 53 -4.18 7.82 -5.40
C LEU A 53 -3.64 8.32 -6.75
N TYR A 54 -3.60 9.63 -6.90
CA TYR A 54 -3.14 10.31 -8.10
C TYR A 54 -2.06 11.34 -7.80
N GLU A 55 -1.17 11.55 -8.76
CA GLU A 55 -0.22 12.67 -8.80
C GLU A 55 -0.83 13.82 -9.62
N LYS A 56 -0.84 15.02 -9.05
CA LYS A 56 -1.23 16.24 -9.76
C LYS A 56 -0.05 16.79 -10.58
N HIS A 57 -0.36 17.71 -11.48
CA HIS A 57 0.64 18.43 -12.28
C HIS A 57 1.64 19.24 -11.43
N ASP A 58 1.24 19.65 -10.21
CA ASP A 58 2.06 20.33 -9.21
C ASP A 58 2.90 19.35 -8.34
N ASN A 59 3.04 18.09 -8.76
CA ASN A 59 3.70 17.01 -8.00
C ASN A 59 3.10 16.70 -6.61
N SER A 60 1.95 17.30 -6.27
CA SER A 60 1.20 16.96 -5.07
C SER A 60 0.32 15.73 -5.28
N TYR A 61 0.16 14.93 -4.23
CA TYR A 61 -0.69 13.74 -4.26
C TYR A 61 -2.11 14.07 -3.79
N LEU A 62 -3.10 13.34 -4.33
CA LEU A 62 -4.50 13.41 -3.90
C LEU A 62 -5.19 12.05 -4.00
N LEU A 63 -6.02 11.74 -3.00
CA LEU A 63 -6.99 10.65 -3.07
C LEU A 63 -8.27 11.09 -3.78
N SER A 64 -8.76 10.25 -4.68
CA SER A 64 -10.08 10.35 -5.29
C SER A 64 -10.89 9.09 -5.03
N LEU A 65 -12.22 9.22 -5.05
CA LEU A 65 -13.16 8.10 -5.10
C LEU A 65 -13.34 7.54 -6.52
N ILE A 66 -12.99 8.34 -7.54
CA ILE A 66 -13.19 8.01 -8.95
C ILE A 66 -11.98 7.23 -9.46
N SER A 67 -12.21 6.08 -10.06
CA SER A 67 -11.19 5.18 -10.61
C SER A 67 -10.58 5.71 -11.92
N PRO A 68 -9.36 5.26 -12.31
CA PRO A 68 -8.75 5.72 -13.56
C PRO A 68 -9.58 5.33 -14.80
N ALA A 69 -10.34 4.24 -14.71
CA ALA A 69 -11.27 3.82 -15.76
C ALA A 69 -12.46 4.78 -15.91
N GLU A 70 -12.99 5.29 -14.79
CA GLU A 70 -14.11 6.25 -14.80
C GLU A 70 -13.70 7.65 -15.29
N TRP A 71 -12.45 8.07 -15.04
CA TRP A 71 -11.92 9.33 -15.59
C TRP A 71 -11.78 9.30 -17.11
N GLY A 72 -11.51 8.13 -17.69
CA GLY A 72 -11.19 7.98 -19.10
C GLY A 72 -10.03 8.89 -19.54
N SER A 73 -10.10 9.41 -20.76
CA SER A 73 -9.06 10.29 -21.33
C SER A 73 -9.01 11.69 -20.72
N ASN A 74 -9.98 12.08 -19.89
CA ASN A 74 -10.10 13.43 -19.31
C ASN A 74 -9.67 13.50 -17.84
N SER A 75 -8.77 12.60 -17.41
CA SER A 75 -8.22 12.64 -16.06
C SER A 75 -7.54 14.00 -15.80
N PRO A 76 -7.93 14.74 -14.74
CA PRO A 76 -7.27 16.00 -14.37
C PRO A 76 -5.89 15.78 -13.72
N PHE A 77 -5.48 14.51 -13.59
CA PHE A 77 -4.27 14.09 -12.91
C PHE A 77 -3.18 13.69 -13.89
N LYS A 78 -1.94 13.96 -13.51
CA LYS A 78 -0.74 13.66 -14.30
C LYS A 78 -0.53 12.15 -14.40
N ASN A 79 -0.55 11.47 -13.26
CA ASN A 79 -0.32 10.02 -13.18
C ASN A 79 -1.29 9.36 -12.18
N PHE A 80 -1.72 8.15 -12.51
CA PHE A 80 -2.31 7.22 -11.53
C PHE A 80 -1.18 6.49 -10.81
N ILE A 81 -1.25 6.44 -9.48
CA ILE A 81 -0.21 5.82 -8.65
C ILE A 81 -0.64 4.43 -8.20
N ALA A 82 -1.76 4.35 -7.49
CA ALA A 82 -2.25 3.10 -6.93
C ALA A 82 -3.72 3.20 -6.51
N SER A 83 -4.41 2.06 -6.47
CA SER A 83 -5.68 1.92 -5.77
C SER A 83 -5.39 1.50 -4.34
N VAL A 84 -6.03 2.13 -3.36
CA VAL A 84 -5.77 1.91 -1.94
C VAL A 84 -7.06 1.71 -1.17
N LYS A 85 -7.04 0.87 -0.15
CA LYS A 85 -8.18 0.61 0.75
C LYS A 85 -7.83 1.00 2.17
N LEU A 86 -8.74 1.72 2.83
CA LEU A 86 -8.58 2.05 4.25
C LEU A 86 -8.94 0.85 5.11
N LEU A 87 -8.03 0.42 5.97
CA LEU A 87 -8.22 -0.70 6.90
C LEU A 87 -8.69 -0.21 8.27
N ALA A 88 -9.18 -1.13 9.10
CA ALA A 88 -9.77 -0.81 10.41
C ALA A 88 -8.79 -0.15 11.38
N ASP A 89 -7.49 -0.43 11.24
CA ASP A 89 -6.42 0.21 12.00
C ASP A 89 -5.97 1.57 11.44
N HIS A 90 -6.78 2.19 10.57
CA HIS A 90 -6.53 3.51 9.97
C HIS A 90 -5.29 3.60 9.08
N THR A 91 -4.79 2.46 8.62
CA THR A 91 -3.71 2.41 7.62
C THR A 91 -4.25 2.02 6.26
N TRP A 92 -3.42 2.26 5.25
CA TRP A 92 -3.77 2.07 3.85
C TRP A 92 -3.05 0.84 3.30
N THR A 93 -3.77 0.03 2.54
CA THR A 93 -3.19 -1.05 1.74
C THR A 93 -3.44 -0.79 0.27
N GLU A 94 -2.45 -1.09 -0.57
CA GLU A 94 -2.63 -1.14 -2.01
C GLU A 94 -3.55 -2.32 -2.36
N ILE A 95 -4.46 -2.10 -3.31
CA ILE A 95 -5.24 -3.15 -3.96
C ILE A 95 -4.76 -3.26 -5.42
N ALA A 96 -4.47 -4.49 -5.85
CA ALA A 96 -4.11 -4.80 -7.22
C ALA A 96 -5.36 -4.90 -8.11
#